data_AF-A0A1G1SZF9-F1
#
_entry.id   AF-A0A1G1SZF9-F1
#
_cell.length_a   1.000
_cell.length_b   1.000
_cell.length_c   1.000
_cell.angle_alpha   90.00
_cell.angle_beta   90.00
_cell.angle_gamma   90.00
#
_symmetry.space_group_name_H-M   'P 1'
#
loop_
_entity.id
_entity.type
_entity.pdbx_description
1 polymer ?
#
loop_
_entity_poly.entity_id
_entity_poly.type
_entity_poly.pdbx_seq_one_letter_code
_entity_poly.pdbx_strand_id
1 'polypeptide(L)' 'MLVAGDLCSNVAGLTYSTLNEDRALAQQSILRAAEYPFQRAVFGHGDALPAPAAQHLKDPFANA' A
#
# COMPACT_ATOMS: atom_id res chain seq x y z
N MET A 1 4.50 12.46 2.64
CA MET A 1 4.67 11.58 1.46
C MET A 1 5.20 10.26 1.97
N LEU A 2 4.62 9.14 1.54
CA LEU A 2 5.08 7.81 1.87
C LEU A 2 5.99 7.28 0.75
N VAL A 3 7.13 6.71 1.11
CA VAL A 3 7.94 5.89 0.22
C VAL A 3 7.75 4.44 0.67
N ALA A 4 6.86 3.72 0.00
CA ALA A 4 6.41 2.40 0.42
C ALA A 4 7.42 1.29 0.08
N GLY A 5 8.34 1.53 -0.86
CA GLY A 5 9.21 0.47 -1.39
C GLY A 5 8.35 -0.69 -1.88
N ASP A 6 8.70 -1.91 -1.47
CA ASP A 6 7.95 -3.12 -1.81
C ASP A 6 6.96 -3.54 -0.70
N LEU A 7 6.41 -2.60 0.08
CA LEU A 7 5.32 -2.89 1.03
C LEU A 7 4.05 -3.42 0.31
N CYS A 8 3.78 -2.88 -0.87
CA CYS A 8 2.78 -3.34 -1.85
C CYS A 8 3.19 -2.77 -3.21
N SER A 9 2.61 -3.28 -4.30
CA SER A 9 2.85 -2.76 -5.64
C SER A 9 1.61 -2.10 -6.21
N ASN A 10 1.79 -1.13 -7.11
CA ASN A 10 0.70 -0.44 -7.80
C ASN A 10 0.88 -0.49 -9.32
N VAL A 11 1.18 -1.67 -9.86
CA VAL A 11 1.43 -1.84 -11.31
C VAL A 11 0.12 -1.86 -12.12
N ALA A 12 -0.94 -2.45 -11.55
CA ALA A 12 -2.26 -2.54 -12.16
C ALA A 12 -3.36 -2.35 -11.10
N GLY A 13 -3.10 -1.44 -10.15
CA GLY A 13 -3.82 -1.35 -8.88
C GLY A 13 -3.01 -1.94 -7.73
N LEU A 14 -3.43 -1.62 -6.52
CA LEU A 14 -2.77 -2.01 -5.29
C LEU A 14 -2.89 -3.52 -5.05
N THR A 15 -1.74 -4.17 -4.89
CA THR A 15 -1.67 -5.61 -4.59
C THR A 15 -0.47 -5.93 -3.70
N TYR A 16 -0.57 -7.06 -3.01
CA TYR A 16 0.49 -7.65 -2.20
C TYR A 16 1.81 -7.77 -2.96
N SER A 17 2.92 -7.56 -2.26
CA SER A 17 4.24 -7.55 -2.85
C SER A 17 4.88 -8.92 -2.63
N THR A 18 5.06 -9.68 -3.72
CA THR A 18 5.71 -11.01 -3.80
C THR A 18 4.83 -12.26 -3.55
N LEU A 19 5.35 -13.39 -4.02
CA LEU A 19 4.71 -14.72 -4.00
C LEU A 19 4.74 -15.41 -2.62
N ASN A 20 5.67 -15.02 -1.73
CA ASN A 20 5.92 -15.70 -0.43
C ASN A 20 5.54 -14.83 0.77
N GLU A 21 4.61 -13.89 0.58
CA GLU A 21 4.23 -12.94 1.61
C GLU A 21 3.35 -13.60 2.68
N ASP A 22 3.63 -13.33 3.97
CA ASP A 22 2.66 -13.58 5.04
C ASP A 22 1.54 -12.55 4.89
N ARG A 23 0.44 -12.97 4.27
CA ARG A 23 -0.68 -12.09 3.92
C ARG A 23 -1.30 -11.42 5.13
N ALA A 24 -1.40 -12.11 6.26
CA ALA A 24 -1.99 -11.53 7.47
C ALA A 24 -1.11 -10.41 8.03
N LEU A 25 0.20 -10.66 8.10
CA LEU A 25 1.17 -9.65 8.54
C LEU A 25 1.28 -8.49 7.55
N ALA A 26 1.24 -8.76 6.25
CA ALA A 26 1.27 -7.74 5.21
C ALA A 26 0.03 -6.84 5.28
N GLN A 27 -1.16 -7.42 5.39
CA GLN A 27 -2.41 -6.66 5.57
C GLN A 27 -2.32 -5.76 6.80
N GLN A 28 -1.89 -6.31 7.95
CA GLN A 28 -1.74 -5.52 9.17
C GLN A 28 -0.74 -4.38 9.00
N SER A 29 0.39 -4.63 8.34
CA SER A 29 1.45 -3.66 8.12
C SER A 29 1.02 -2.53 7.18
N ILE A 30 0.33 -2.88 6.08
CA ILE A 30 -0.22 -1.91 5.12
C ILE A 30 -1.28 -1.03 5.80
N LEU A 31 -2.22 -1.64 6.53
CA LEU A 31 -3.26 -0.91 7.25
C LEU A 31 -2.66 0.03 8.31
N ARG A 32 -1.63 -0.42 9.03
CA ARG A 32 -0.91 0.41 9.99
C ARG A 32 -0.16 1.55 9.33
N ALA A 33 0.45 1.33 8.16
CA ALA A 33 1.07 2.42 7.39
C ALA A 33 0.03 3.47 6.97
N ALA A 34 -1.17 3.04 6.59
CA ALA A 34 -2.28 3.92 6.20
C ALA A 34 -2.87 4.76 7.35
N GLU A 35 -2.54 4.48 8.62
CA GLU A 35 -2.92 5.32 9.77
C GLU A 35 -2.14 6.64 9.82
N TYR A 36 -0.97 6.71 9.18
CA TYR A 36 -0.17 7.92 9.14
C TYR A 36 -0.72 8.92 8.10
N PRO A 37 -0.62 10.24 8.37
CA PRO A 37 -1.06 11.24 7.41
C PRO A 37 -0.08 11.34 6.24
N PHE A 38 -0.49 10.95 5.04
CA PHE A 38 0.23 11.24 3.80
C PHE A 38 -0.70 11.49 2.62
N GLN A 39 -0.33 12.47 1.80
CA GLN A 39 -1.09 12.85 0.60
C GLN A 39 -0.64 12.13 -0.66
N ARG A 40 0.57 11.57 -0.69
CA ARG A 40 1.11 10.85 -1.85
C ARG A 40 1.89 9.65 -1.35
N ALA A 41 1.85 8.55 -2.10
CA ALA A 41 2.66 7.37 -1.88
C ALA A 41 3.37 6.96 -3.17
N VAL A 42 4.60 6.49 -3.08
CA VAL A 42 5.36 5.91 -4.19
C VAL A 42 5.80 4.50 -3.81
N PHE A 43 5.91 3.62 -4.79
CA PHE A 43 6.17 2.19 -4.61
C PHE A 43 7.46 1.81 -5.34
N GLY A 44 8.06 0.68 -4.96
CA GLY A 44 9.19 0.09 -5.68
C GLY A 44 8.79 -0.32 -7.10
N HIS A 45 7.52 -0.69 -7.29
CA HIS A 45 6.96 -1.11 -8.57
C HIS A 45 5.58 -0.49 -8.83
N GLY A 46 5.42 0.11 -10.02
CA GLY A 46 4.16 0.67 -10.48
C GLY A 46 4.00 2.18 -10.26
N ASP A 47 2.76 2.65 -10.33
CA ASP A 47 2.42 4.07 -10.32
C ASP A 47 2.33 4.65 -8.91
N ALA A 48 2.63 5.93 -8.77
CA ALA A 48 2.40 6.65 -7.52
C ALA A 48 0.91 6.76 -7.18
N LEU A 49 0.57 6.71 -5.90
CA LEU A 49 -0.77 6.97 -5.41
C LEU A 49 -0.97 8.48 -5.21
N PRO A 50 -1.95 9.12 -5.90
CA PRO A 50 -2.26 10.53 -5.70
C PRO A 50 -3.06 10.76 -4.41
N ALA A 51 -3.24 12.04 -4.04
CA ALA A 51 -4.04 12.40 -2.87
C ALA A 51 -5.52 12.03 -3.04
N PRO A 52 -6.21 11.55 -1.99
CA PRO A 52 -5.71 11.25 -0.64
C PRO A 52 -5.10 9.83 -0.51
N ALA A 53 -3.78 9.71 -0.60
CA ALA A 53 -3.11 8.43 -0.69
C ALA A 53 -3.29 7.53 0.55
N ALA A 54 -3.35 8.08 1.77
CA ALA A 54 -3.58 7.26 2.98
C ALA A 54 -4.91 6.51 2.95
N GLN A 55 -5.97 7.17 2.47
CA GLN A 55 -7.28 6.53 2.31
C GLN A 55 -7.25 5.50 1.17
N HIS A 56 -6.72 5.88 0.01
CA HIS A 56 -6.64 4.99 -1.15
C HIS A 56 -5.77 3.75 -0.88
N LEU A 57 -4.74 3.85 -0.03
CA LEU A 57 -3.93 2.71 0.38
C LEU A 57 -4.73 1.73 1.25
N LYS A 58 -5.68 2.21 2.06
CA LYS A 58 -6.44 1.39 3.00
C LYS A 58 -7.51 0.53 2.32
N ASP A 59 -8.23 1.11 1.37
CA ASP A 59 -9.47 0.53 0.84
C ASP A 59 -9.32 -0.91 0.27
N PRO A 60 -8.27 -1.25 -0.51
CA PRO A 60 -8.12 -2.58 -1.08
C PRO A 60 -7.78 -3.66 -0.05
N PHE A 61 -7.14 -3.27 1.06
CA PHE A 61 -6.64 -4.22 2.08
C PHE A 61 -7.54 -4.29 3.31
N ALA A 62 -8.50 -3.38 3.49
CA ALA A 62 -9.47 -3.43 4.58
C ALA A 62 -10.60 -4.44 4.34
N ASN A 63 -10.85 -4.83 3.09
CA ASN A 63 -11.90 -5.77 2.67
C ASN A 63 -11.34 -7.04 1.99
N ALA A 64 -10.03 -7.29 2.12
CA ALA A 64 -9.32 -8.41 1.49
C ALA A 64 -9.38 -9.69 2.31
#